data_AF-A0A7V1MKM2-F1
#
_entry.id   AF-A0A7V1MKM2-F1
#
_cell.length_a   1.000
_cell.length_b   1.000
_cell.length_c   1.000
_cell.angle_alpha   90.00
_cell.angle_beta   90.00
_cell.angle_gamma   90.00
#
_symmetry.space_group_name_H-M   'P 1'
#
loop_
_entity.id
_entity.type
_entity.pdbx_description
1 polymer ?
#
loop_
_entity_poly.entity_id
_entity_poly.type
_entity_poly.pdbx_seq_one_letter_code
_entity_poly.pdbx_strand_id
1 'polypeptide(L)'
;MVVALLYGPVTPKVPSFAAPVQNPFGLTATYGYTFLAVADLDGDGDMERMAVAEMNEVVVLANSPGLAPLYPKQPDTYDGFYTPRATYYTGRVDIHGLAWGEEGLWGVITSFSCLALIDDSFSFIPKWKPSFIKELASEDRCHLNGMAMSEGVPLYVTA
;
A
#
# COMPACT_ATOMS: atom_id res chain seq x y z
N MET A 1 -8.69 -10.08 1.59
CA MET A 1 -7.27 -10.20 1.98
C MET A 1 -7.17 -10.05 3.49
N VAL A 2 -6.40 -10.91 4.17
CA VAL A 2 -6.16 -10.85 5.62
C VAL A 2 -4.95 -9.94 5.84
N VAL A 3 -5.10 -8.85 6.59
CA VAL A 3 -3.98 -8.05 7.08
C VAL A 3 -3.99 -8.17 8.60
N ALA A 4 -3.10 -9.02 9.12
CA ALA A 4 -2.74 -9.02 10.53
C ALA A 4 -1.45 -8.21 10.66
N LEU A 5 -1.52 -7.07 11.34
CA LEU A 5 -0.34 -6.39 11.85
C LEU A 5 -0.33 -6.63 13.35
N LEU A 6 0.62 -7.45 13.81
CA LEU A 6 1.09 -7.46 15.19
C LEU A 6 2.44 -6.78 15.15
N TYR A 7 2.76 -5.87 16.07
CA TYR A 7 4.04 -5.90 16.81
C TYR A 7 3.94 -5.10 18.11
N GLY A 8 4.14 -5.82 19.23
CA GLY A 8 4.56 -5.25 20.52
C GLY A 8 6.09 -5.13 20.61
N PRO A 9 6.63 -4.62 21.74
CA PRO A 9 8.03 -4.18 21.80
C PRO A 9 8.98 -5.34 22.11
N VAL A 10 9.50 -6.05 21.09
CA VAL A 10 10.73 -6.86 21.24
C VAL A 10 11.45 -6.97 19.90
N THR A 11 12.75 -6.73 19.90
CA THR A 11 13.69 -6.96 18.79
C THR A 11 13.49 -8.36 18.17
N PRO A 12 12.99 -8.52 16.93
CA PRO A 12 12.73 -9.84 16.40
C PRO A 12 13.97 -10.37 15.67
N LYS A 13 14.62 -11.38 16.27
CA LYS A 13 15.58 -12.22 15.54
C LYS A 13 14.90 -13.37 14.77
N VAL A 14 13.60 -13.58 14.95
CA VAL A 14 12.73 -14.47 14.15
C VAL A 14 11.31 -13.92 14.21
N PRO A 15 10.61 -13.65 13.08
CA PRO A 15 9.20 -13.24 13.09
C PRO A 15 8.31 -14.34 13.69
N SER A 16 7.40 -13.97 14.58
CA SER A 16 6.39 -14.86 15.18
C SER A 16 4.99 -14.31 14.87
N PHE A 17 4.15 -15.11 14.21
CA PHE A 17 2.82 -14.69 13.75
C PHE A 17 1.70 -15.43 14.50
N ALA A 18 0.58 -14.75 14.77
CA ALA A 18 -0.63 -15.40 15.26
C ALA A 18 -1.30 -16.27 14.18
N ALA A 19 -2.24 -17.12 14.59
CA ALA A 19 -3.05 -17.91 13.68
C ALA A 19 -3.85 -16.97 12.73
N PRO A 20 -3.94 -17.28 11.42
CA PRO A 20 -4.62 -16.42 10.47
C PRO A 20 -6.12 -16.33 10.77
N VAL A 21 -6.64 -15.11 10.89
CA VAL A 21 -8.08 -14.84 11.04
C VAL A 21 -8.65 -14.48 9.67
N GLN A 22 -9.70 -15.17 9.23
CA GLN A 22 -10.38 -14.81 7.97
C GLN A 22 -11.25 -13.57 8.16
N ASN A 23 -11.02 -12.57 7.32
CA ASN A 23 -11.83 -11.36 7.18
C ASN A 23 -12.29 -10.70 8.50
N PRO A 24 -11.37 -10.42 9.45
CA PRO A 24 -11.72 -9.87 10.76
C PRO A 24 -12.46 -8.52 10.67
N PHE A 25 -12.18 -7.75 9.60
CA PHE A 25 -12.74 -6.42 9.38
C PHE A 25 -14.01 -6.42 8.50
N GLY A 26 -14.49 -7.58 8.05
CA GLY A 26 -15.68 -7.66 7.19
C GLY A 26 -15.51 -6.99 5.83
N LEU A 27 -14.28 -6.95 5.32
CA LEU A 27 -13.96 -6.45 3.99
C LEU A 27 -14.63 -7.32 2.94
N THR A 28 -15.39 -6.70 2.04
CA THR A 28 -15.90 -7.37 0.85
C THR A 28 -14.73 -7.52 -0.12
N ALA A 29 -14.39 -8.76 -0.48
CA ALA A 29 -13.39 -8.99 -1.52
C ALA A 29 -13.93 -8.46 -2.86
N THR A 30 -13.40 -7.34 -3.30
CA THR A 30 -13.40 -6.95 -4.71
C THR A 30 -12.45 -7.90 -5.43
N TYR A 31 -12.94 -8.65 -6.42
CA TYR A 31 -12.12 -9.58 -7.19
C TYR A 31 -11.06 -8.79 -7.98
N GLY A 32 -9.89 -8.59 -7.39
CA GLY A 32 -8.79 -7.82 -7.94
C GLY A 32 -7.50 -8.11 -7.19
N TYR A 33 -6.37 -8.08 -7.89
CA TYR A 33 -5.06 -8.15 -7.25
C TYR A 33 -4.95 -6.97 -6.28
N THR A 34 -4.66 -7.26 -5.01
CA THR A 34 -4.50 -6.22 -4.00
C THR A 34 -3.05 -6.12 -3.57
N PHE A 35 -2.43 -4.96 -3.76
CA PHE A 35 -1.12 -4.65 -3.19
C PHE A 35 -1.26 -3.66 -2.04
N LEU A 36 -0.41 -3.79 -1.03
CA LEU A 36 -0.48 -3.01 0.20
C LEU A 36 0.80 -2.24 0.43
N ALA A 37 0.65 -0.99 0.88
CA ALA A 37 1.70 -0.25 1.55
C ALA A 37 1.19 0.26 2.89
N VAL A 38 2.08 0.25 3.87
CA VAL A 38 1.85 0.82 5.19
C VAL A 38 3.01 1.76 5.48
N ALA A 39 2.72 2.89 6.09
CA ALA A 39 3.73 3.82 6.56
C ALA A 39 3.47 4.18 8.01
N ASP A 40 4.59 4.25 8.70
CA ASP A 40 4.80 4.91 9.97
C ASP A 40 5.41 6.29 9.64
N LEU A 41 4.63 7.35 9.80
CA LEU A 41 4.92 8.71 9.36
C LEU A 41 5.64 9.52 10.45
N ASP A 42 5.44 9.21 11.72
CA ASP A 42 6.13 9.86 12.83
C ASP A 42 7.24 9.01 13.48
N GLY A 43 7.35 7.74 13.10
CA GLY A 43 8.41 6.83 13.51
C GLY A 43 8.19 6.21 14.89
N ASP A 44 6.97 6.26 15.42
CA ASP A 44 6.60 5.71 16.73
C ASP A 44 6.15 4.23 16.68
N GLY A 45 5.97 3.69 15.47
CA GLY A 45 5.65 2.29 15.20
C GLY A 45 4.16 1.99 15.01
N ASP A 46 3.24 2.97 15.07
CA ASP A 46 1.79 2.74 15.03
C ASP A 46 1.13 2.77 13.62
N MET A 47 1.95 2.93 12.57
CA MET A 47 1.57 2.90 11.16
C MET A 47 0.32 3.75 10.84
N GLU A 48 0.43 5.07 10.91
CA GLU A 48 -0.66 6.03 10.78
C GLU A 48 -1.37 5.95 9.43
N ARG A 49 -0.68 5.56 8.37
CA ARG A 49 -1.27 5.45 7.03
C ARG A 49 -1.09 4.09 6.40
N MET A 50 -2.17 3.65 5.77
CA MET A 50 -2.20 2.47 4.92
C MET A 50 -2.70 2.88 3.54
N ALA A 51 -2.12 2.30 2.50
CA ALA A 51 -2.60 2.40 1.13
C ALA A 51 -2.83 1.00 0.58
N VAL A 52 -3.93 0.83 -0.12
CA VAL A 52 -4.39 -0.43 -0.70
C VAL A 52 -4.63 -0.19 -2.18
N ALA A 53 -3.82 -0.78 -3.05
CA ALA A 53 -4.08 -0.79 -4.48
C ALA A 53 -5.05 -1.92 -4.80
N GLU A 54 -6.22 -1.57 -5.30
CA GLU A 54 -7.23 -2.45 -5.87
C GLU A 54 -7.14 -2.43 -7.40
N MET A 55 -8.01 -3.19 -8.06
CA MET A 55 -7.99 -3.35 -9.52
C MET A 55 -8.07 -2.02 -10.30
N ASN A 56 -8.80 -1.01 -9.78
CA ASN A 56 -9.04 0.26 -10.48
C ASN A 56 -8.77 1.50 -9.62
N GLU A 57 -8.37 1.32 -8.37
CA GLU A 57 -8.30 2.40 -7.40
C GLU A 57 -7.24 2.15 -6.34
N VAL A 58 -6.76 3.22 -5.72
CA VAL A 58 -5.91 3.16 -4.53
C VAL A 58 -6.68 3.79 -3.38
N VAL A 59 -6.94 3.01 -2.34
CA VAL A 59 -7.62 3.47 -1.13
C VAL A 59 -6.58 3.80 -0.07
N VAL A 60 -6.57 5.04 0.40
CA VAL A 60 -5.76 5.48 1.54
C VAL A 60 -6.62 5.44 2.79
N LEU A 61 -6.12 4.76 3.82
CA LEU A 61 -6.72 4.69 5.14
C LEU A 61 -5.78 5.36 6.15
N ALA A 62 -6.36 5.87 7.23
CA ALA A 62 -5.60 6.34 8.38
C ALA A 62 -5.98 5.56 9.64
N ASN A 63 -4.98 5.26 10.46
CA ASN A 63 -5.17 4.63 11.75
C ASN A 63 -5.97 5.58 12.66
N SER A 64 -6.79 5.01 13.53
CA SER A 64 -7.61 5.69 14.52
C SER A 64 -7.61 4.84 15.79
N PRO A 65 -6.47 4.72 16.47
CA PRO A 65 -6.23 3.72 17.50
C PRO A 65 -7.24 3.82 18.66
N GLY A 66 -7.73 5.02 18.98
CA GLY A 66 -8.78 5.22 19.99
C GLY A 66 -10.13 4.54 19.69
N LEU A 67 -10.38 4.12 18.44
CA LEU A 67 -11.56 3.35 18.07
C LEU A 67 -11.34 1.84 18.17
N ALA A 68 -10.09 1.37 18.18
CA ALA A 68 -9.77 -0.06 18.15
C ALA A 68 -10.29 -0.80 19.39
N PRO A 69 -10.16 -0.28 20.64
CA PRO A 69 -10.76 -0.88 21.83
C PRO A 69 -12.29 -0.94 21.79
N LEU A 70 -12.92 -0.03 21.02
CA LEU A 70 -14.37 0.15 20.95
C LEU A 70 -15.05 -0.70 19.87
N TYR A 71 -14.30 -1.58 19.17
CA TYR A 71 -14.87 -2.38 18.09
C TYR A 71 -15.96 -3.34 18.60
N PRO A 72 -17.25 -3.18 18.20
CA PRO A 72 -18.36 -3.84 18.90
C PRO A 72 -18.34 -5.37 18.89
N LYS A 73 -17.76 -5.99 17.85
CA LYS A 73 -17.71 -7.45 17.76
C LYS A 73 -16.62 -8.05 18.64
N GLN A 74 -15.52 -7.33 18.86
CA GLN A 74 -14.34 -7.80 19.58
C GLN A 74 -13.66 -6.60 20.26
N PRO A 75 -14.18 -6.13 21.40
CA PRO A 75 -13.58 -5.05 22.18
C PRO A 75 -12.17 -5.41 22.68
N ASP A 76 -11.33 -4.40 22.91
CA ASP A 76 -9.98 -4.55 23.49
C ASP A 76 -9.07 -5.60 22.82
N THR A 77 -9.29 -5.84 21.52
CA THR A 77 -8.61 -6.93 20.77
C THR A 77 -7.59 -6.40 19.75
N TYR A 78 -7.78 -5.18 19.25
CA TYR A 78 -6.99 -4.64 18.14
C TYR A 78 -6.18 -3.43 18.60
N ASP A 79 -4.95 -3.31 18.08
CA ASP A 79 -4.05 -2.18 18.37
C ASP A 79 -4.32 -0.96 17.46
N GLY A 80 -5.01 -1.17 16.33
CA GLY A 80 -5.29 -0.12 15.35
C GLY A 80 -6.66 -0.29 14.69
N PHE A 81 -7.22 0.83 14.22
CA PHE A 81 -8.49 0.86 13.51
C PHE A 81 -8.39 1.78 12.31
N TYR A 82 -8.24 1.21 11.11
CA TYR A 82 -8.03 1.97 9.90
C TYR A 82 -9.35 2.40 9.26
N THR A 83 -9.48 3.71 9.04
CA THR A 83 -10.66 4.31 8.41
C THR A 83 -10.29 4.88 7.04
N PRO A 84 -11.10 4.64 5.99
CA PRO A 84 -10.85 5.23 4.68
C PRO A 84 -10.80 6.76 4.74
N ARG A 85 -9.81 7.36 4.07
CA ARG A 85 -9.59 8.81 4.00
C ARG A 85 -9.62 9.36 2.58
N ALA A 86 -9.15 8.58 1.61
CA ALA A 86 -9.20 8.95 0.21
C ALA A 86 -9.27 7.70 -0.68
N THR A 87 -9.86 7.86 -1.86
CA THR A 87 -9.84 6.87 -2.93
C THR A 87 -9.37 7.59 -4.20
N TYR A 88 -8.28 7.11 -4.77
CA TYR A 88 -7.72 7.61 -6.03
C TYR A 88 -8.11 6.63 -7.13
N TYR A 89 -8.86 7.10 -8.13
CA TYR A 89 -9.22 6.28 -9.28
C TYR A 89 -8.05 6.25 -10.27
N THR A 90 -7.36 5.12 -10.33
CA THR A 90 -6.19 4.90 -11.22
C THR A 90 -6.58 4.21 -12.52
N GLY A 91 -7.75 3.56 -12.55
CA GLY A 91 -8.10 2.64 -13.62
C GLY A 91 -7.27 1.35 -13.54
N ARG A 92 -7.47 0.46 -14.50
CA ARG A 92 -6.77 -0.83 -14.53
C ARG A 92 -5.34 -0.66 -15.05
N VAL A 93 -4.44 -0.29 -14.14
CA VAL A 93 -3.03 0.00 -14.45
C VAL A 93 -2.04 -0.99 -13.86
N ASP A 94 -2.57 -2.07 -13.27
CA ASP A 94 -1.81 -3.21 -12.78
C ASP A 94 -0.71 -2.79 -11.79
N ILE A 95 -1.13 -2.20 -10.66
CA ILE A 95 -0.18 -1.69 -9.67
C ILE A 95 0.46 -2.87 -8.95
N HIS A 96 1.78 -3.06 -9.05
CA HIS A 96 2.49 -4.20 -8.42
C HIS A 96 3.25 -3.84 -7.13
N GLY A 97 3.25 -2.57 -6.76
CA GLY A 97 3.93 -2.10 -5.56
C GLY A 97 3.44 -0.72 -5.18
N LEU A 98 3.34 -0.49 -3.88
CA LEU A 98 3.11 0.81 -3.28
C LEU A 98 4.18 1.06 -2.24
N ALA A 99 4.58 2.31 -2.05
CA ALA A 99 5.40 2.72 -0.92
C ALA A 99 5.24 4.21 -0.66
N TRP A 100 5.25 4.60 0.60
CA TRP A 100 5.31 6.02 0.95
C TRP A 100 6.75 6.52 0.82
N GLY A 101 6.91 7.71 0.25
CA GLY A 101 8.16 8.44 0.14
C GLY A 101 7.97 9.92 0.45
N GLU A 102 9.05 10.70 0.38
CA GLU A 102 9.03 12.13 0.71
C GLU A 102 8.09 12.95 -0.20
N GLU A 103 7.96 12.54 -1.46
CA GLU A 103 7.07 13.19 -2.44
C GLU A 103 5.62 12.70 -2.37
N GLY A 104 5.31 11.70 -1.54
CA GLY A 104 3.97 11.12 -1.40
C GLY A 104 3.92 9.61 -1.64
N LEU A 105 2.77 9.12 -2.09
CA LEU A 105 2.56 7.69 -2.34
C LEU A 105 3.07 7.29 -3.72
N TRP A 106 4.14 6.50 -3.74
CA TRP A 106 4.69 5.92 -4.95
C TRP A 106 3.97 4.62 -5.32
N GLY A 107 3.85 4.38 -6.62
CA GLY A 107 3.30 3.17 -7.21
C GLY A 107 4.17 2.62 -8.34
N VAL A 108 4.28 1.29 -8.41
CA VAL A 108 4.80 0.56 -9.57
C VAL A 108 3.64 0.34 -10.53
N ILE A 109 3.58 1.09 -11.63
CA ILE A 109 2.49 1.04 -12.60
C ILE A 109 2.91 0.12 -13.76
N THR A 110 2.61 -1.17 -13.61
CA THR A 110 3.13 -2.22 -14.50
C THR A 110 2.64 -2.04 -15.92
N SER A 111 1.36 -1.69 -16.12
CA SER A 111 0.82 -1.52 -17.48
C SER A 111 1.52 -0.42 -18.26
N PHE A 112 2.08 0.60 -17.59
CA PHE A 112 2.84 1.69 -18.19
C PHE A 112 4.37 1.53 -18.05
N SER A 113 4.84 0.44 -17.43
CA SER A 113 6.26 0.15 -17.22
C SER A 113 7.01 1.28 -16.53
N CYS A 114 6.41 1.89 -15.49
CA CYS A 114 6.95 3.06 -14.83
C CYS A 114 6.74 3.06 -13.30
N LEU A 115 7.55 3.87 -12.62
CA LEU A 115 7.26 4.34 -11.27
C LEU A 115 6.51 5.67 -11.38
N ALA A 116 5.47 5.83 -10.58
CA ALA A 116 4.63 7.02 -10.56
C ALA A 116 4.26 7.44 -9.14
N LEU A 117 3.89 8.70 -8.95
CA LEU A 117 3.18 9.15 -7.76
C LEU A 117 1.68 8.96 -7.97
N ILE A 118 0.96 8.43 -6.99
CA ILE A 118 -0.50 8.44 -6.98
C ILE A 118 -0.96 9.88 -6.72
N ASP A 119 -1.88 10.37 -7.54
CA ASP A 119 -2.18 11.80 -7.63
C ASP A 119 -3.69 12.06 -7.73
N ASP A 120 -4.17 13.14 -7.10
CA ASP A 120 -5.59 13.49 -7.08
C ASP A 120 -6.11 14.15 -8.37
N SER A 121 -5.20 14.71 -9.17
CA SER A 121 -5.53 15.51 -10.35
C SER A 121 -5.36 14.71 -11.64
N PHE A 122 -4.40 13.77 -11.67
CA PHE A 122 -4.02 13.01 -12.85
C PHE A 122 -4.12 11.49 -12.68
N SER A 123 -4.72 11.01 -11.59
CA SER A 123 -4.71 9.60 -11.15
C SER A 123 -3.33 9.10 -10.72
N PHE A 124 -2.32 9.31 -11.56
CA PHE A 124 -0.92 9.13 -11.23
C PHE A 124 -0.03 9.99 -12.14
N ILE A 125 1.13 10.39 -11.63
CA ILE A 125 2.14 11.17 -12.36
C ILE A 125 3.38 10.27 -12.56
N PRO A 126 3.70 9.83 -13.78
CA PRO A 126 4.91 9.06 -14.06
C PRO A 126 6.18 9.87 -13.71
N LYS A 127 7.09 9.25 -12.95
CA LYS A 127 8.34 9.89 -12.49
C LYS A 127 9.57 9.22 -13.10
N TRP A 128 9.52 7.92 -13.36
CA TRP A 128 10.63 7.17 -13.94
C TRP A 128 10.14 6.00 -14.79
N LYS A 129 10.88 5.68 -15.86
CA LYS A 129 10.72 4.46 -16.66
C LYS A 129 12.12 3.93 -17.03
N PRO A 130 12.28 2.61 -17.29
CA PRO A 130 13.53 2.09 -17.82
C PRO A 130 13.96 2.82 -19.09
N SER A 131 15.26 3.04 -19.27
CA SER A 131 15.80 3.88 -20.36
C SER A 131 15.48 3.36 -21.77
N PHE A 132 15.25 2.05 -21.91
CA PHE A 132 14.89 1.42 -23.18
C PHE A 132 13.40 1.55 -23.54
N ILE A 133 12.54 1.92 -22.59
CA ILE A 133 11.13 2.24 -22.87
C ILE A 133 11.10 3.63 -23.51
N LYS A 134 10.66 3.73 -24.77
CA LYS A 134 10.72 5.01 -25.50
C LYS A 134 9.59 5.95 -25.13
N GLU A 135 8.38 5.42 -25.07
CA GLU A 135 7.14 6.16 -24.79
C GLU A 135 6.32 5.40 -23.76
N LEU A 136 5.61 6.15 -22.91
CA LEU A 136 4.67 5.59 -21.94
C LEU A 136 3.36 5.26 -22.66
N ALA A 137 2.99 3.99 -22.60
CA ALA A 137 1.74 3.45 -23.13
C ALA A 137 1.32 2.27 -22.26
N SER A 138 0.01 2.06 -22.11
CA SER A 138 -0.55 0.95 -21.32
C SER A 138 -0.43 -0.39 -22.07
N GLU A 139 0.80 -0.81 -22.35
CA GLU A 139 1.13 -1.98 -23.17
C GLU A 139 2.01 -2.99 -22.43
N ASP A 140 2.40 -2.72 -21.19
CA ASP A 140 3.25 -3.58 -20.37
C ASP A 140 4.55 -4.01 -21.11
N ARG A 141 5.27 -3.01 -21.61
CA ARG A 141 6.50 -3.21 -22.40
C ARG A 141 7.66 -3.74 -21.54
N CYS A 142 7.60 -3.51 -20.24
CA CYS A 142 8.45 -4.08 -19.20
C CYS A 142 7.61 -4.21 -17.91
N HIS A 143 7.46 -5.45 -17.47
CA HIS A 143 6.58 -5.84 -16.37
C HIS A 143 7.24 -5.60 -15.02
N LEU A 144 7.19 -4.37 -14.51
CA LEU A 144 7.78 -4.04 -13.22
C LEU A 144 6.99 -4.70 -12.08
N ASN A 145 7.68 -5.34 -11.16
CA ASN A 145 7.06 -6.17 -10.11
C ASN A 145 7.13 -5.57 -8.71
N GLY A 146 8.05 -4.64 -8.45
CA GLY A 146 8.25 -4.12 -7.11
C GLY A 146 9.30 -3.03 -7.07
N MET A 147 9.32 -2.28 -5.97
CA MET A 147 10.32 -1.26 -5.70
C MET A 147 10.78 -1.32 -4.25
N ALA A 148 12.02 -0.89 -4.00
CA ALA A 148 12.54 -0.68 -2.65
C ALA A 148 12.95 0.78 -2.49
N MET A 149 12.54 1.36 -1.36
CA MET A 149 12.81 2.75 -0.99
C MET A 149 14.10 2.85 -0.18
N SER A 150 14.80 3.96 -0.30
CA SER A 150 15.93 4.36 0.56
C SER A 150 15.83 5.85 0.79
N GLU A 151 15.90 6.30 2.05
CA GLU A 151 15.79 7.73 2.39
C GLU A 151 14.57 8.39 1.72
N GLY A 152 13.41 7.72 1.76
CA GLY A 152 12.15 8.23 1.22
C GLY A 152 12.02 8.33 -0.30
N VAL A 153 13.00 7.84 -1.07
CA VAL A 153 12.94 7.79 -2.55
C VAL A 153 13.11 6.37 -3.08
N PRO A 154 12.55 6.02 -4.27
CA PRO A 154 12.79 4.71 -4.87
C PRO A 154 14.26 4.54 -5.28
N LEU A 155 14.90 3.46 -4.86
CA LEU A 155 16.31 3.15 -5.18
C LEU A 155 16.46 1.92 -6.07
N TYR A 156 15.64 0.90 -5.84
CA TYR A 156 15.66 -0.33 -6.62
C TYR A 156 14.28 -0.65 -7.17
N VAL A 157 14.26 -1.30 -8.33
CA VAL A 157 13.04 -1.79 -8.98
C VAL A 157 13.33 -3.18 -9.55
N THR A 158 12.35 -4.06 -9.48
CA THR A 158 12.42 -5.40 -10.08
C THR A 158 11.45 -5.48 -11.25
N ALA A 159 11.77 -6.31 -12.23
CA ALA A 159 10.92 -6.68 -13.35
C ALA A 159 10.90 -8.20 -13.48
#